data_AF-A0A5E6N2I1-F1
#
_entry.id   AF-A0A5E6N2I1-F1
#
_cell.length_a   1.000
_cell.length_b   1.000
_cell.length_c   1.000
_cell.angle_alpha   90.00
_cell.angle_beta   90.00
_cell.angle_gamma   90.00
#
_symmetry.space_group_name_H-M   'P 1'
#
loop_
_entity.id
_entity.type
_entity.pdbx_description
1 polymer ?
#
loop_
_entity_poly.entity_id
_entity_poly.type
_entity_poly.pdbx_seq_one_letter_code
_entity_poly.pdbx_strand_id
1 'polypeptide(L)'
;MWRIKQRKHRSKLLKICGWTNRRRDHGGVIFLDVRDKRGIVQVVINPDNQDFALAETVRNEFVLKISGEVIAREDNLINAKLATGEIEIVAKQIEILNTSKPVPFQIDALDTSEEVRLKYRFLDLRTDVMQQRMRLRSKVTHYMREFMDNHDFLDIETPF
;
A
#
# COMPACT_ATOMS: atom_id res chain seq x y z
N MET A 1 -12.94 0.61 -3.09
CA MET A 1 -11.80 -0.29 -2.82
C MET A 1 -11.16 -0.72 -4.15
N TRP A 2 -10.01 -0.13 -4.51
CA TRP A 2 -9.43 0.00 -5.87
C TRP A 2 -9.06 -1.28 -6.64
N ARG A 3 -9.87 -1.71 -7.61
CA ARG A 3 -9.44 -2.75 -8.58
C ARG A 3 -8.64 -2.09 -9.70
N ILE A 4 -7.43 -1.63 -9.42
CA ILE A 4 -6.53 -1.15 -10.46
C ILE A 4 -5.84 -2.39 -11.07
N LYS A 5 -6.44 -2.95 -12.12
CA LYS A 5 -5.78 -3.88 -13.03
C LYS A 5 -5.56 -3.14 -14.35
N GLN A 6 -4.30 -3.00 -14.76
CA GLN A 6 -3.78 -2.96 -16.13
C GLN A 6 -4.65 -2.31 -17.25
N ARG A 7 -4.09 -1.32 -17.97
CA ARG A 7 -4.52 -0.60 -19.22
C ARG A 7 -5.99 -0.17 -19.40
N LYS A 8 -6.98 -0.80 -18.75
CA LYS A 8 -8.43 -0.55 -18.89
C LYS A 8 -8.95 0.65 -18.09
N HIS A 9 -8.10 1.39 -17.38
CA HIS A 9 -8.52 2.49 -16.48
C HIS A 9 -7.95 3.85 -16.88
N ARG A 10 -7.51 3.99 -18.14
CA ARG A 10 -7.05 5.27 -18.70
C ARG A 10 -8.15 6.33 -18.50
N SER A 11 -7.76 7.49 -17.97
CA SER A 11 -8.63 8.67 -17.76
C SER A 11 -9.76 8.49 -16.74
N LYS A 12 -9.59 7.63 -15.74
CA LYS A 12 -10.53 7.52 -14.63
C LYS A 12 -10.04 8.28 -13.40
N LEU A 13 -10.87 9.20 -12.90
CA LEU A 13 -10.65 9.84 -11.61
C LEU A 13 -10.85 8.84 -10.47
N LEU A 14 -9.91 8.85 -9.54
CA LEU A 14 -9.73 7.77 -8.59
C LEU A 14 -9.22 8.32 -7.24
N LYS A 15 -9.63 7.73 -6.11
CA LYS A 15 -9.37 8.15 -4.72
C LYS A 15 -8.71 7.07 -3.86
N ILE A 16 -7.40 6.91 -3.88
CA ILE A 16 -6.70 5.92 -3.05
C ILE A 16 -6.47 6.41 -1.61
N CYS A 17 -6.43 5.47 -0.68
CA CYS A 17 -5.96 5.70 0.68
C CYS A 17 -4.89 4.65 1.00
N GLY A 18 -3.82 5.06 1.68
CA GLY A 18 -2.72 4.15 2.00
C GLY A 18 -1.59 4.84 2.75
N TRP A 19 -0.48 4.14 2.88
CA TRP A 19 0.74 4.64 3.51
C TRP A 19 1.75 5.08 2.46
N THR A 20 2.51 6.12 2.74
CA THR A 20 3.66 6.49 1.91
C THR A 20 4.77 5.45 2.13
N ASN A 21 5.00 4.58 1.16
CA ASN A 21 6.08 3.60 1.19
C ASN A 21 7.45 4.26 0.99
N ARG A 22 7.51 5.17 0.00
CA ARG A 22 8.73 5.90 -0.33
C ARG A 22 8.38 7.23 -0.97
N ARG A 23 9.10 8.29 -0.60
CA ARG A 23 9.09 9.60 -1.26
C ARG A 23 10.36 9.77 -2.08
N ARG A 24 10.22 10.30 -3.29
CA ARG A 24 11.32 10.70 -4.18
C ARG A 24 11.04 12.09 -4.70
N ASP A 25 12.07 12.91 -4.80
CA ASP A 25 11.99 14.30 -5.21
C ASP A 25 13.07 14.55 -6.27
N HIS A 26 12.64 14.98 -7.46
CA HIS A 26 13.52 15.22 -8.60
C HIS A 26 13.57 16.71 -8.97
N GLY A 27 13.54 17.61 -7.97
CA GLY A 27 13.84 19.04 -8.17
C GLY A 27 12.78 19.76 -9.00
N GLY A 28 11.51 19.44 -8.76
CA GLY A 28 10.36 20.03 -9.47
C GLY A 28 9.17 19.10 -9.62
N VAL A 29 9.35 17.79 -9.40
CA VAL A 29 8.28 16.79 -9.41
C VAL A 29 8.47 15.84 -8.24
N ILE A 30 7.40 15.59 -7.48
CA ILE A 30 7.41 14.66 -6.34
C ILE A 30 6.76 13.35 -6.76
N PHE A 31 7.42 12.25 -6.42
CA PHE A 31 6.92 10.90 -6.61
C PHE A 31 6.70 10.24 -5.25
N LEU A 32 5.47 9.78 -5.02
CA LEU A 32 5.10 9.00 -3.84
C LEU A 32 4.75 7.59 -4.26
N ASP A 33 5.45 6.60 -3.71
CA ASP A 33 5.00 5.22 -3.75
C ASP A 33 4.00 5.04 -2.62
N VAL A 34 2.72 4.83 -2.95
CA VAL A 34 1.64 4.67 -1.96
C VAL A 34 1.26 3.20 -1.88
N ARG A 35 1.30 2.66 -0.66
CA ARG A 35 1.05 1.25 -0.34
C ARG A 35 -0.29 1.07 0.35
N ASP A 36 -1.07 0.11 -0.10
CA ASP A 36 -2.24 -0.40 0.62
C ASP A 36 -2.17 -1.94 0.70
N LYS A 37 -3.24 -2.59 1.16
CA LYS A 37 -3.29 -4.05 1.29
C LYS A 37 -3.14 -4.82 -0.03
N ARG A 38 -3.29 -4.17 -1.19
CA ARG A 38 -3.25 -4.77 -2.52
C ARG A 38 -1.89 -4.61 -3.19
N GLY A 39 -1.08 -3.64 -2.76
CA GLY A 39 0.25 -3.41 -3.28
C GLY A 39 0.63 -1.93 -3.26
N ILE A 40 1.58 -1.59 -4.12
CA ILE A 40 2.14 -0.24 -4.25
C ILE A 40 1.67 0.36 -5.58
N VAL A 41 1.42 1.67 -5.61
CA VAL A 41 1.21 2.45 -6.83
C VAL A 41 1.99 3.76 -6.74
N GLN A 42 2.53 4.23 -7.86
CA GLN A 42 3.20 5.52 -7.94
C GLN A 42 2.17 6.63 -8.13
N VAL A 43 2.35 7.70 -7.36
CA VAL A 43 1.64 8.95 -7.49
C VAL A 43 2.65 10.02 -7.88
N VAL A 44 2.33 10.78 -8.92
CA VAL A 44 3.10 11.91 -9.42
C VAL A 44 2.40 13.20 -9.00
N ILE A 45 3.17 14.13 -8.44
CA ILE A 45 2.69 15.45 -8.03
C ILE A 45 3.53 16.49 -8.78
N ASN A 46 2.87 17.19 -9.70
CA ASN A 46 3.46 18.26 -10.50
C ASN A 46 3.50 19.58 -9.71
N PRO A 47 4.42 20.51 -10.03
CA PRO A 47 4.64 21.73 -9.24
C PRO A 47 3.48 22.74 -9.33
N ASP A 48 2.62 22.62 -10.34
CA ASP A 48 1.39 23.39 -10.53
C ASP A 48 0.21 22.87 -9.69
N ASN A 49 0.36 21.73 -9.01
CA ASN A 49 -0.67 21.19 -8.12
C ASN A 49 -0.78 22.07 -6.85
N GLN A 50 -2.01 22.47 -6.50
CA GLN A 50 -2.28 23.29 -5.31
C GLN A 50 -1.78 22.67 -3.99
N ASP A 51 -1.68 21.34 -3.92
CA ASP A 51 -1.22 20.57 -2.75
C ASP A 51 0.27 20.22 -2.84
N PHE A 52 1.04 20.82 -3.76
CA PHE A 52 2.47 20.50 -3.93
C PHE A 52 3.28 20.78 -2.65
N ALA A 53 3.08 21.95 -2.02
CA ALA A 53 3.73 22.27 -0.74
C ALA A 53 3.35 21.29 0.37
N LEU A 54 2.10 20.78 0.38
CA LEU A 54 1.69 19.73 1.31
C LEU A 54 2.47 18.43 1.03
N ALA A 55 2.62 18.05 -0.24
CA ALA A 55 3.37 16.86 -0.66
C ALA A 55 4.87 16.93 -0.30
N GLU A 56 5.46 18.12 -0.22
CA GLU A 56 6.85 18.32 0.27
C GLU A 56 7.02 17.93 1.74
N THR A 57 5.97 18.09 2.55
CA THR A 57 5.99 17.73 3.98
C THR A 57 5.86 16.23 4.23
N VAL A 58 5.37 15.47 3.25
CA VAL A 58 5.11 14.03 3.38
C VAL A 58 6.41 13.28 3.72
N ARG A 59 6.32 12.34 4.65
CA ARG A 59 7.40 11.40 5.02
C ARG A 59 6.91 9.97 4.89
N ASN A 60 7.85 9.03 4.96
CA ASN A 60 7.52 7.60 4.95
C ASN A 60 6.52 7.28 6.07
N GLU A 61 5.61 6.36 5.76
CA GLU A 61 4.55 5.85 6.62
C GLU A 61 3.45 6.86 7.01
N PHE A 62 3.44 8.07 6.44
CA PHE A 62 2.27 8.95 6.52
C PHE A 62 1.05 8.28 5.89
N VAL A 63 -0.13 8.47 6.50
CA VAL A 63 -1.41 7.97 5.98
C VAL A 63 -2.02 9.05 5.10
N LEU A 64 -2.17 8.75 3.83
CA LEU A 64 -2.64 9.69 2.82
C LEU A 64 -3.98 9.24 2.24
N LYS A 65 -4.77 10.22 1.82
CA LYS A 65 -5.87 10.06 0.88
C LYS A 65 -5.59 10.94 -0.33
N ILE A 66 -5.56 10.33 -1.51
CA ILE A 66 -5.17 11.00 -2.74
C ILE A 66 -6.26 10.78 -3.77
N SER A 67 -6.75 11.87 -4.34
CA SER A 67 -7.54 11.83 -5.55
C SER A 67 -6.69 12.21 -6.76
N GLY A 68 -6.82 11.48 -7.85
CA GLY A 68 -6.00 11.69 -9.03
C GLY A 68 -6.49 10.89 -10.22
N GLU A 69 -5.79 11.04 -11.33
CA GLU A 69 -6.14 10.43 -12.61
C GLU A 69 -5.12 9.37 -13.00
N VAL A 70 -5.59 8.20 -13.44
CA VAL A 70 -4.71 7.11 -13.86
C VAL A 70 -4.24 7.35 -15.28
N ILE A 71 -2.93 7.40 -15.44
CA ILE A 71 -2.26 7.48 -16.73
C ILE A 71 -1.36 6.26 -16.92
N ALA A 72 -1.11 5.94 -18.19
CA ALA A 72 -0.06 4.97 -18.52
C ALA A 72 1.29 5.67 -18.34
N ARG A 73 2.29 4.93 -17.84
CA ARG A 73 3.67 5.41 -17.87
C ARG A 73 4.18 5.37 -19.30
N GLU A 74 5.18 6.21 -19.58
CA GLU A 74 6.00 6.08 -20.77
C GLU A 74 6.71 4.72 -20.79
N ASP A 75 6.95 4.16 -21.98
CA ASP A 75 7.46 2.79 -22.13
C ASP A 75 8.82 2.57 -21.43
N ASN A 76 9.66 3.61 -21.38
CA ASN A 76 10.95 3.62 -20.68
C ASN A 76 10.84 3.77 -19.15
N LEU A 77 9.68 4.13 -18.61
CA LEU A 77 9.42 4.34 -17.18
C LEU A 77 8.57 3.20 -16.56
N ILE A 78 8.24 2.18 -17.35
CA ILE A 78 7.52 0.99 -16.89
C ILE A 78 8.38 0.21 -15.88
N ASN A 79 7.81 -0.08 -14.71
CA ASN A 79 8.47 -0.87 -13.68
C ASN A 79 7.92 -2.29 -13.61
N ALA A 80 8.54 -3.24 -14.32
CA ALA A 80 8.12 -4.64 -14.36
C ALA A 80 8.11 -5.37 -12.99
N LYS A 81 8.76 -4.81 -11.95
CA LYS A 81 8.76 -5.38 -10.60
C LYS A 81 7.46 -5.09 -9.83
N LEU A 82 6.66 -4.13 -10.30
CA LEU A 82 5.40 -3.74 -9.67
C LEU A 82 4.21 -4.20 -10.50
N ALA A 83 3.18 -4.73 -9.84
CA ALA A 83 1.92 -5.09 -10.50
C ALA A 83 1.21 -3.87 -11.15
N THR A 84 1.50 -2.66 -10.66
CA THR A 84 1.02 -1.37 -11.17
C THR A 84 2.07 -0.66 -12.03
N GLY A 85 3.15 -1.35 -12.42
CA GLY A 85 4.32 -0.75 -13.05
C GLY A 85 4.10 -0.07 -14.39
N GLU A 86 3.02 -0.40 -15.10
CA GLU A 86 2.65 0.21 -16.38
C GLU A 86 1.85 1.52 -16.24
N ILE A 87 1.49 1.89 -15.01
CA ILE A 87 0.61 3.03 -14.74
C ILE A 87 1.14 3.87 -13.59
N GLU A 88 0.59 5.07 -13.47
CA GLU A 88 0.76 5.96 -12.33
C GLU A 88 -0.48 6.84 -12.16
N ILE A 89 -0.55 7.52 -11.03
CA ILE A 89 -1.64 8.44 -10.70
C ILE A 89 -1.09 9.86 -10.68
N VAL A 90 -1.60 10.73 -11.55
CA VAL A 90 -1.33 12.17 -11.42
C VAL A 90 -2.26 12.72 -10.34
N ALA A 91 -1.69 13.24 -9.26
CA ALA A 91 -2.46 13.77 -8.15
C ALA A 91 -3.26 15.02 -8.57
N LYS A 92 -4.51 15.09 -8.11
CA LYS A 92 -5.37 16.28 -8.18
C LYS A 92 -5.62 16.87 -6.80
N GLN A 93 -5.83 16.01 -5.80
CA GLN A 93 -5.98 16.42 -4.41
C GLN A 93 -5.24 15.47 -3.48
N ILE A 94 -4.58 16.00 -2.47
CA ILE A 94 -3.84 15.24 -1.47
C ILE A 94 -4.33 15.67 -0.08
N GLU A 95 -4.62 14.69 0.76
CA GLU A 95 -5.02 14.88 2.15
C GLU A 95 -4.13 14.00 3.03
N ILE A 96 -3.47 14.60 4.02
CA ILE A 96 -2.77 13.85 5.07
C ILE A 96 -3.81 13.46 6.12
N LEU A 97 -4.25 12.20 6.09
CA LEU A 97 -5.19 11.66 7.08
C LEU A 97 -4.53 11.52 8.45
N ASN A 98 -3.25 11.14 8.46
CA ASN A 98 -2.47 11.06 9.68
C ASN A 98 -0.96 11.14 9.38
N THR A 99 -0.22 11.81 10.24
CA THR A 99 1.25 11.85 10.19
C THR A 99 1.83 10.61 10.86
N SER A 100 3.11 10.34 10.58
CA SER A 100 3.85 9.27 11.25
C SER A 100 5.09 9.84 11.91
N LYS A 101 5.42 9.32 13.10
CA LYS A 101 6.75 9.51 13.69
C LYS A 101 7.79 8.75 12.85
N PRO A 102 9.08 9.11 12.94
CA PRO A 102 10.15 8.29 12.38
C PRO A 102 10.01 6.84 12.83
N VAL A 103 10.00 5.91 11.87
CA VAL A 103 9.84 4.49 12.17
C VAL A 103 11.16 3.88 12.66
N PRO A 104 11.13 2.92 13.61
CA PRO A 104 12.32 2.31 14.18
C PRO A 104 13.10 1.43 13.19
N PHE A 105 12.48 1.04 12.09
CA PHE A 105 13.10 0.33 10.98
C PHE A 105 12.33 0.65 9.70
N GLN A 106 12.98 0.51 8.54
CA GLN A 106 12.31 0.65 7.25
C GLN A 106 11.42 -0.58 7.01
N ILE A 107 10.23 -0.37 6.46
CA ILE A 107 9.40 -1.48 6.02
C ILE A 107 10.17 -2.27 4.95
N ASP A 108 10.20 -3.60 5.11
CA ASP A 108 10.95 -4.56 4.29
C ASP A 108 12.48 -4.56 4.48
N ALA A 109 13.00 -3.91 5.54
CA ALA A 109 14.40 -4.06 5.95
C ALA A 109 14.72 -5.52 6.31
N LEU A 110 15.74 -6.09 5.66
CA LEU A 110 16.14 -7.50 5.83
C LEU A 110 16.95 -7.75 7.10
N ASP A 111 17.55 -6.71 7.65
CA ASP A 111 18.51 -6.70 8.75
C ASP A 111 17.89 -6.32 10.11
N THR A 112 16.57 -6.13 10.17
CA THR A 112 15.89 -5.79 11.43
C THR A 112 15.82 -7.03 12.35
N SER A 113 16.32 -6.89 13.58
CA SER A 113 16.30 -7.98 14.57
C SER A 113 14.88 -8.42 14.92
N GLU A 114 14.73 -9.71 15.28
CA GLU A 114 13.43 -10.26 15.68
C GLU A 114 12.85 -9.53 16.89
N GLU A 115 13.66 -9.20 17.88
CA GLU A 115 13.24 -8.45 19.07
C GLU A 115 12.56 -7.12 18.70
N VAL A 116 13.18 -6.34 17.80
CA VAL A 116 12.62 -5.07 17.32
C VAL A 116 11.34 -5.31 16.53
N ARG A 117 11.31 -6.34 15.68
CA ARG A 117 10.10 -6.70 14.90
C ARG A 117 8.94 -7.13 15.79
N LEU A 118 9.19 -7.85 16.88
CA LEU A 118 8.16 -8.25 17.84
C LEU A 118 7.68 -7.06 18.68
N LYS A 119 8.60 -6.22 19.16
CA LYS A 119 8.26 -4.99 19.91
C LYS A 119 7.37 -4.05 19.09
N TYR A 120 7.65 -3.93 17.80
CA TYR A 120 6.90 -3.08 16.87
C TYR A 120 6.14 -3.93 15.83
N ARG A 121 5.52 -5.03 16.28
CA ARG A 121 4.85 -5.98 15.39
C ARG A 121 3.78 -5.35 14.51
N PHE A 122 3.13 -4.28 14.97
CA PHE A 122 2.17 -3.52 14.18
C PHE A 122 2.77 -2.84 12.93
N LEU A 123 4.08 -2.52 12.93
CA LEU A 123 4.80 -2.06 11.74
C LEU A 123 5.28 -3.24 10.90
N ASP A 124 5.83 -4.27 11.54
CA ASP A 124 6.34 -5.46 10.84
C ASP A 124 5.22 -6.19 10.07
N LEU A 125 3.99 -6.20 10.60
CA LEU A 125 2.82 -6.71 9.91
C LEU A 125 2.45 -5.91 8.65
N ARG A 126 3.06 -4.75 8.38
CA ARG A 126 2.86 -4.00 7.12
C ARG A 126 3.71 -4.51 5.97
N THR A 127 4.75 -5.31 6.24
CA THR A 127 5.60 -5.92 5.21
C THR A 127 4.77 -6.85 4.32
N ASP A 128 5.13 -6.94 3.04
CA ASP A 128 4.36 -7.76 2.10
C ASP A 128 4.41 -9.25 2.50
N VAL A 129 5.57 -9.74 2.94
CA VAL A 129 5.74 -11.11 3.43
C VAL A 129 4.80 -11.42 4.59
N MET A 130 4.67 -10.52 5.58
CA MET A 130 3.77 -10.76 6.70
C MET A 130 2.30 -10.66 6.30
N GLN A 131 1.95 -9.70 5.45
CA GLN A 131 0.59 -9.58 4.91
C GLN A 131 0.17 -10.83 4.12
N GLN A 132 1.07 -11.38 3.29
CA GLN A 132 0.84 -12.61 2.54
C GLN A 132 0.62 -13.81 3.48
N ARG A 133 1.47 -13.96 4.51
CA ARG A 133 1.34 -15.04 5.51
C ARG A 133 0.02 -14.95 6.28
N MET A 134 -0.40 -13.77 6.72
CA MET A 134 -1.67 -13.59 7.44
C MET A 134 -2.88 -13.86 6.54
N ARG A 135 -2.84 -13.42 5.28
CA ARG A 135 -3.87 -13.74 4.30
C ARG A 135 -3.94 -15.24 4.01
N LEU A 136 -2.80 -15.92 3.88
CA LEU A 136 -2.74 -17.35 3.68
C LEU A 136 -3.34 -18.09 4.87
N ARG A 137 -2.95 -17.73 6.11
CA ARG A 137 -3.52 -18.31 7.32
C ARG A 137 -5.05 -18.19 7.34
N SER A 138 -5.58 -17.00 7.04
CA SER A 138 -7.02 -16.77 6.97
C SER A 138 -7.71 -17.66 5.92
N LYS A 139 -7.12 -17.81 4.73
CA LYS A 139 -7.64 -18.71 3.68
C LYS A 139 -7.64 -20.17 4.11
N VAL A 140 -6.56 -20.62 4.75
CA VAL A 140 -6.44 -22.01 5.23
C VAL A 140 -7.50 -22.29 6.29
N THR A 141 -7.65 -21.42 7.30
CA THR A 141 -8.67 -21.60 8.34
C THR A 141 -10.09 -21.56 7.77
N HIS A 142 -10.33 -20.71 6.78
CA HIS A 142 -11.62 -20.65 6.10
C HIS A 142 -11.93 -21.94 5.34
N TYR A 143 -10.98 -22.42 4.55
CA TYR A 143 -11.11 -23.68 3.81
C TYR A 143 -11.35 -24.88 4.73
N MET A 144 -10.64 -24.97 5.86
CA MET A 144 -10.84 -26.03 6.83
C MET A 144 -12.24 -26.00 7.44
N ARG A 145 -12.72 -24.82 7.85
CA ARG A 145 -14.07 -24.66 8.39
C ARG A 145 -15.15 -24.99 7.36
N GLU A 146 -14.99 -24.50 6.13
CA GLU A 146 -15.88 -24.82 5.01
C GLU A 146 -15.91 -26.32 4.71
N PHE A 147 -14.76 -27.00 4.74
CA PHE A 147 -14.71 -28.46 4.58
C PHE A 147 -15.47 -29.18 5.69
N MET A 148 -15.25 -28.81 6.95
CA MET A 148 -15.90 -29.42 8.10
C MET A 148 -17.43 -29.21 8.10
N ASP A 149 -17.87 -27.99 7.78
CA ASP A 149 -19.29 -27.64 7.64
C ASP A 149 -19.98 -28.50 6.57
N ASN A 150 -19.32 -28.70 5.42
CA ASN A 150 -19.81 -29.57 4.34
C ASN A 150 -19.85 -31.07 4.71
N HIS A 151 -19.32 -31.47 5.86
CA HIS A 151 -19.30 -32.85 6.35
C HIS A 151 -20.00 -33.01 7.71
N ASP A 152 -20.96 -32.13 8.02
CA ASP A 152 -21.81 -32.18 9.21
C ASP A 152 -21.06 -32.11 10.56
N PHE A 153 -19.85 -31.53 10.58
CA PHE A 153 -19.16 -31.24 11.84
C PHE A 153 -19.71 -29.95 12.48
N LEU A 154 -19.79 -29.94 13.81
CA LEU A 154 -20.18 -28.76 14.59
C LEU A 154 -18.97 -27.95 15.06
N ASP A 155 -19.02 -26.63 14.87
CA ASP A 155 -18.03 -25.67 15.36
C ASP A 155 -18.38 -25.23 16.79
N ILE A 156 -17.90 -25.98 17.79
CA ILE A 156 -18.21 -25.80 19.21
C ILE A 156 -17.03 -25.15 19.93
N GLU A 157 -17.25 -23.96 20.52
CA GLU A 157 -16.26 -23.31 21.38
C GLU A 157 -16.16 -24.01 22.74
N THR A 158 -14.94 -24.28 23.21
CA THR A 158 -14.67 -24.86 24.53
C THR A 158 -14.02 -23.81 25.46
N PRO A 159 -14.27 -23.86 26.78
CA PRO A 159 -13.62 -22.94 27.73
C PRO A 159 -12.08 -23.00 27.67
N PHE A 160 -11.41 -21.85 27.88
CA PHE A 160 -9.95 -21.68 27.95
C PHE A 160 -9.52 -21.01 29.26
#